data_AF-A0A535YGW3-F1
#
_entry.id   AF-A0A535YGW3-F1
#
_cell.length_a   1.000
_cell.length_b   1.000
_cell.length_c   1.000
_cell.angle_alpha   90.00
_cell.angle_beta   90.00
_cell.angle_gamma   90.00
#
_symmetry.space_group_name_H-M   'P 1'
#
loop_
_entity.id
_entity.type
_entity.pdbx_description
1 polymer ?
#
loop_
_entity_poly.entity_id
_entity_poly.type
_entity_poly.pdbx_seq_one_letter_code
_entity_poly.pdbx_strand_id
1 'polypeptide(L)'
;MRQLDSEHVVGLQIKTVSVDAVNPNRPVDIYISSFRPAPTTYFVVVAWVPDDRRFHEECLVIPSEELLQLARTAGSHYQFEFQPGSTRQPRLDKYRRALNGLCAEIQALL
;
A
#
# COMPACT_ATOMS: atom_id res chain seq x y z
N MET A 1 5.13 24.77 23.43
CA MET A 1 5.80 23.71 22.66
C MET A 1 5.68 22.45 23.51
N ARG A 2 4.82 21.49 23.15
CA ARG A 2 4.65 20.25 23.93
C ARG A 2 5.81 19.33 23.57
N GLN A 3 6.59 19.00 24.58
CA GLN A 3 7.64 18.01 24.53
C GLN A 3 6.97 16.64 24.43
N LEU A 4 7.37 15.87 23.43
CA LEU A 4 6.83 14.55 23.15
C LEU A 4 7.80 13.54 23.75
N ASP A 5 7.39 12.96 24.86
CA ASP A 5 8.13 11.90 25.53
C ASP A 5 8.05 10.63 24.65
N SER A 6 9.21 10.20 24.14
CA SER A 6 9.39 8.98 23.32
C SER A 6 8.46 8.87 22.11
N GLU A 7 8.55 9.82 21.18
CA GLU A 7 7.75 9.80 19.95
C GLU A 7 8.26 8.74 18.96
N HIS A 8 7.64 7.56 18.96
CA HIS A 8 7.73 6.67 17.80
C HIS A 8 6.97 7.32 16.64
N VAL A 9 7.64 7.45 15.49
CA VAL A 9 7.07 8.02 14.27
C VAL A 9 7.14 6.97 13.18
N VAL A 10 6.01 6.75 12.51
CA VAL A 10 5.90 5.90 11.33
C VAL A 10 5.54 6.77 10.12
N GLY A 11 6.31 6.62 9.04
CA GLY A 11 6.03 7.22 7.75
C GLY A 11 5.04 6.39 6.95
N LEU A 12 4.00 7.03 6.40
CA LEU A 12 3.02 6.37 5.53
C LEU A 12 3.04 7.02 4.15
N GLN A 13 3.27 6.22 3.11
CA GLN A 13 3.08 6.62 1.72
C GLN A 13 1.81 5.97 1.16
N ILE A 14 0.80 6.78 0.88
CA ILE A 14 -0.48 6.28 0.36
C ILE A 14 -0.46 6.28 -1.18
N LYS A 15 -0.88 5.17 -1.77
CA LYS A 15 -1.06 5.01 -3.22
C LYS A 15 -2.47 4.54 -3.50
N THR A 16 -3.15 5.24 -4.41
CA THR A 16 -4.49 4.86 -4.85
C THR A 16 -4.40 4.17 -6.20
N VAL A 17 -5.02 3.01 -6.32
CA VAL A 17 -5.22 2.31 -7.59
C VAL A 17 -6.71 2.28 -7.92
N SER A 18 -7.09 2.54 -9.17
CA SER A 18 -8.47 2.35 -9.61
C SER A 18 -8.68 0.90 -10.05
N VAL A 19 -9.71 0.27 -9.51
CA VAL A 19 -10.12 -1.10 -9.84
C VAL A 19 -11.51 -1.03 -10.44
N ASP A 20 -11.62 -1.37 -11.72
CA ASP A 20 -12.88 -1.41 -12.46
C ASP A 20 -12.98 -2.73 -13.24
N ALA A 21 -14.19 -3.10 -13.68
CA ALA A 21 -14.41 -4.37 -14.38
C ALA A 21 -13.62 -4.49 -15.69
N VAL A 22 -13.25 -3.36 -16.31
CA VAL A 22 -12.48 -3.31 -17.57
C VAL A 22 -10.99 -3.50 -17.31
N ASN A 23 -10.47 -2.98 -16.20
CA ASN A 23 -9.08 -3.00 -15.81
C ASN A 23 -8.93 -3.40 -14.32
N PRO A 24 -9.19 -4.67 -13.97
CA PRO A 24 -9.14 -5.12 -12.58
C PRO A 24 -7.72 -5.16 -12.00
N ASN A 25 -6.70 -5.09 -12.86
CA ASN A 25 -5.28 -5.28 -12.50
C ASN A 25 -4.43 -4.04 -12.83
N ARG A 26 -4.95 -2.82 -12.62
CA ARG A 26 -4.10 -1.64 -12.81
C ARG A 26 -2.88 -1.73 -11.88
N PRO A 27 -1.68 -1.43 -12.38
CA PRO A 27 -0.49 -1.48 -11.55
C PRO A 27 -0.50 -0.36 -10.53
N VAL A 28 0.11 -0.63 -9.38
CA VAL A 28 0.55 0.36 -8.42
C VAL A 28 1.89 0.91 -8.92
N ASP A 29 1.96 2.22 -9.15
CA ASP A 29 3.15 2.87 -9.71
C ASP A 29 3.96 3.65 -8.67
N ILE A 30 5.25 3.31 -8.60
CA ILE A 30 6.22 3.95 -7.70
C ILE A 30 7.41 4.44 -8.51
N TYR A 31 7.65 5.74 -8.50
CA TYR A 31 8.72 6.34 -9.29
C TYR A 31 10.08 6.05 -8.66
N ILE A 32 10.99 5.45 -9.43
CA ILE A 32 12.26 4.90 -8.92
C ILE A 32 13.11 6.01 -8.27
N SER A 33 13.18 7.19 -8.88
CA SER A 33 14.04 8.26 -8.35
C SER A 33 13.59 8.77 -6.97
N SER A 34 12.30 8.62 -6.66
CA SER A 34 11.69 9.05 -5.39
C SER A 34 11.68 7.95 -4.32
N PHE A 35 11.97 6.71 -4.70
CA PHE A 35 11.88 5.58 -3.78
C PHE A 35 13.08 5.56 -2.83
N ARG A 36 12.81 5.66 -1.51
CA ARG A 36 13.81 5.54 -0.44
C ARG A 36 13.21 4.63 0.64
N PRO A 37 13.59 3.34 0.69
CA PRO A 37 13.10 2.45 1.73
C PRO A 37 13.67 2.86 3.09
N ALA A 38 12.87 2.73 4.14
CA ALA A 38 13.26 2.96 5.52
C ALA A 38 12.48 2.04 6.47
N PRO A 39 13.09 1.57 7.58
CA PRO A 39 12.44 0.63 8.51
C PRO A 39 11.13 1.13 9.13
N THR A 40 10.96 2.44 9.25
CA THR A 40 9.76 3.08 9.80
C THR A 40 8.79 3.58 8.73
N THR A 41 9.00 3.24 7.46
CA THR A 41 8.15 3.71 6.35
C THR A 41 7.38 2.56 5.72
N TYR A 42 6.07 2.76 5.56
CA TYR A 42 5.15 1.78 4.97
C TYR A 42 4.40 2.37 3.78
N PHE A 43 4.13 1.54 2.78
CA PHE A 43 3.23 1.84 1.69
C PHE A 43 1.85 1.34 2.02
N VAL A 44 0.86 2.24 1.95
CA VAL A 44 -0.56 1.88 2.04
C VAL A 44 -1.17 1.97 0.65
N VAL A 45 -1.61 0.84 0.10
CA VAL A 45 -2.30 0.82 -1.21
C VAL A 45 -3.79 0.69 -0.98
N VAL A 46 -4.56 1.66 -1.46
CA VAL A 46 -6.03 1.65 -1.40
C VAL A 46 -6.62 1.49 -2.80
N ALA A 47 -7.66 0.66 -2.92
CA ALA A 47 -8.35 0.44 -4.17
C ALA A 47 -9.62 1.31 -4.25
N TRP A 48 -9.65 2.22 -5.21
CA TRP A 48 -10.85 2.98 -5.55
C TRP A 48 -11.72 2.16 -6.52
N VAL A 49 -13.00 1.98 -6.19
CA VAL A 49 -14.00 1.28 -7.01
C VAL A 49 -14.92 2.34 -7.63
N PRO A 50 -14.74 2.71 -8.91
CA PRO A 50 -15.46 3.83 -9.52
C PRO A 50 -16.98 3.62 -9.55
N ASP A 51 -17.42 2.39 -9.82
CA ASP A 51 -18.84 2.04 -9.95
C ASP A 51 -19.60 2.27 -8.63
N ASP A 52 -18.97 1.93 -7.50
CA ASP A 52 -19.51 2.12 -6.16
C ASP A 52 -19.19 3.51 -5.57
N ARG A 53 -18.35 4.31 -6.23
CA ARG A 53 -17.83 5.61 -5.77
C ARG A 53 -17.26 5.58 -4.35
N ARG A 54 -16.54 4.50 -4.02
CA ARG A 54 -15.93 4.29 -2.70
C ARG A 54 -14.61 3.54 -2.81
N PHE A 55 -13.87 3.52 -1.72
CA PHE A 55 -12.75 2.59 -1.58
C PHE A 55 -13.26 1.19 -1.26
N HIS A 56 -12.58 0.18 -1.80
CA HIS A 56 -12.76 -1.20 -1.39
C HIS A 56 -12.37 -1.36 0.08
N GLU A 57 -12.97 -2.34 0.76
CA GLU A 57 -12.73 -2.63 2.18
C GLU A 57 -11.38 -3.32 2.44
N GLU A 58 -10.61 -3.61 1.38
CA GLU A 58 -9.30 -4.24 1.47
C GLU A 58 -8.25 -3.25 0.98
N CYS A 59 -7.16 -3.15 1.72
CA CYS A 59 -5.97 -2.39 1.36
C CYS A 59 -4.73 -3.26 1.54
N LEU A 60 -3.57 -2.74 1.10
CA LEU A 60 -2.27 -3.32 1.42
C LEU A 60 -1.53 -2.40 2.39
N VAL A 61 -0.83 -2.98 3.35
CA VAL A 61 0.14 -2.28 4.21
C VAL A 61 1.48 -3.00 4.06
N ILE A 62 2.43 -2.37 3.37
CA ILE A 62 3.68 -3.00 2.94
C ILE A 62 4.86 -2.24 3.56
N PRO A 63 5.75 -2.89 4.33
CA PRO A 63 7.00 -2.27 4.74
C PRO A 63 7.80 -1.83 3.51
N SER A 64 8.30 -0.60 3.48
CA SER A 64 8.98 -0.08 2.29
C SER A 64 10.22 -0.90 1.90
N GLU A 65 10.89 -1.54 2.85
CA GLU A 65 12.04 -2.42 2.62
C GLU A 65 11.66 -3.72 1.87
N GLU A 66 10.41 -4.17 1.98
CA GLU A 66 9.94 -5.39 1.32
C GLU A 66 9.36 -5.13 -0.08
N LEU A 67 9.12 -3.87 -0.44
CA LEU A 67 8.38 -3.50 -1.65
C LEU A 67 9.03 -4.03 -2.94
N LEU A 68 10.36 -4.02 -3.02
CA LEU A 68 11.09 -4.49 -4.20
C LEU A 68 10.99 -6.01 -4.41
N GLN A 69 10.60 -6.78 -3.41
CA GLN A 69 10.34 -8.22 -3.55
C GLN A 69 9.01 -8.50 -4.26
N LEU A 70 8.11 -7.50 -4.27
CA LEU A 70 6.77 -7.57 -4.85
C LEU A 70 6.73 -6.95 -6.24
N ALA A 71 7.56 -5.92 -6.46
CA ALA A 71 7.54 -5.11 -7.66
C ALA A 71 8.49 -5.60 -8.75
N ARG A 72 8.08 -5.42 -10.01
CA ARG A 72 8.93 -5.49 -11.20
C ARG A 72 9.32 -4.09 -11.64
N THR A 73 10.47 -3.95 -12.31
CA THR A 73 10.85 -2.70 -12.98
C THR A 73 10.07 -2.55 -14.28
N ALA A 74 9.49 -1.37 -14.52
CA ALA A 74 8.79 -0.99 -15.74
C ALA A 74 9.17 0.45 -16.12
N GLY A 75 10.14 0.60 -17.01
CA GLY A 75 10.71 1.90 -17.35
C GLY A 75 11.31 2.60 -16.12
N SER A 76 10.81 3.80 -15.80
CA SER A 76 11.23 4.61 -14.65
C SER A 76 10.44 4.30 -13.36
N HIS A 77 9.64 3.23 -13.35
CA HIS A 77 8.77 2.85 -12.25
C HIS A 77 9.05 1.44 -11.72
N TYR A 78 8.84 1.26 -10.43
CA TYR A 78 8.52 -0.04 -9.84
C TYR A 78 7.00 -0.24 -9.90
N GLN A 79 6.58 -1.42 -10.35
CA GLN A 79 5.18 -1.79 -10.51
C GLN A 79 4.87 -3.15 -9.90
N PHE A 80 3.71 -3.25 -9.26
CA PHE A 80 3.07 -4.52 -8.94
C PHE A 80 1.56 -4.35 -9.09
N GLU A 81 0.85 -5.45 -9.28
CA GLU A 81 -0.60 -5.44 -9.45
C GLU A 81 -1.26 -5.67 -8.09
N PHE A 82 -2.35 -4.97 -7.81
CA PHE A 82 -3.19 -5.20 -6.63
C PHE A 82 -4.64 -5.35 -7.08
N GLN A 83 -5.19 -6.54 -6.86
CA GLN A 83 -6.59 -6.84 -7.09
C GLN A 83 -7.24 -7.21 -5.74
N PRO A 84 -8.13 -6.35 -5.20
CA PRO A 84 -8.84 -6.62 -3.96
C PRO A 84 -9.67 -7.92 -4.02
N GLY A 85 -9.67 -8.70 -2.95
CA GLY A 85 -10.45 -9.95 -2.85
C GLY A 85 -9.99 -11.09 -3.78
N SER A 86 -8.90 -10.90 -4.51
CA SER A 86 -8.34 -11.88 -5.43
C SER A 86 -7.31 -12.77 -4.75
N THR A 87 -7.38 -14.08 -5.00
CA THR A 87 -6.36 -15.06 -4.56
C THR A 87 -5.23 -15.25 -5.57
N ARG A 88 -5.21 -14.46 -6.66
CA ARG A 88 -4.23 -14.60 -7.76
C ARG A 88 -2.85 -14.02 -7.44
N GLN A 89 -2.71 -13.32 -6.31
CA GLN A 89 -1.49 -12.62 -5.91
C GLN A 89 -1.03 -13.07 -4.51
N PRO A 90 -0.66 -14.36 -4.34
CA PRO A 90 -0.41 -14.92 -3.01
C PRO A 90 0.76 -14.25 -2.27
N ARG A 91 1.71 -13.65 -3.00
CA ARG A 91 2.81 -12.87 -2.40
C ARG A 91 2.32 -11.62 -1.66
N LEU A 92 1.11 -11.13 -1.99
CA LEU A 92 0.51 -9.97 -1.35
C LEU A 92 -0.29 -10.32 -0.10
N ASP A 93 -0.64 -11.59 0.10
CA ASP A 93 -1.62 -12.01 1.12
C ASP A 93 -1.20 -11.60 2.54
N LYS A 94 0.10 -11.68 2.86
CA LYS A 94 0.62 -11.24 4.17
C LYS A 94 0.48 -9.73 4.44
N TYR A 95 0.28 -8.92 3.40
CA TYR A 95 0.12 -7.46 3.50
C TYR A 95 -1.32 -6.99 3.36
N ARG A 96 -2.26 -7.88 3.01
CA ARG A 96 -3.68 -7.54 2.91
C ARG A 96 -4.23 -7.20 4.29
N ARG A 97 -4.98 -6.11 4.39
CA ARG A 97 -5.63 -5.63 5.60
C ARG A 97 -7.03 -5.13 5.29
N ALA A 98 -7.90 -5.16 6.29
CA ALA A 98 -9.17 -4.47 6.21
C ALA A 98 -8.94 -2.96 6.35
N LEU A 99 -9.49 -2.16 5.44
CA LEU A 99 -9.31 -0.71 5.41
C LEU A 99 -9.87 -0.04 6.69
N ASN A 100 -10.98 -0.56 7.23
CA ASN A 100 -11.56 -0.08 8.49
C ASN A 100 -10.67 -0.37 9.72
N GLY A 101 -9.76 -1.34 9.62
CA GLY A 101 -8.77 -1.67 10.65
C GLY A 101 -7.46 -0.90 10.53
N LEU A 102 -7.29 -0.07 9.48
CA LEU A 102 -6.01 0.57 9.17
C LEU A 102 -5.45 1.39 10.35
N CYS A 103 -6.29 2.13 11.07
CA CYS A 103 -5.81 2.91 12.22
C CYS A 103 -5.20 2.00 13.30
N ALA A 104 -5.83 0.87 13.61
CA ALA A 104 -5.32 -0.09 14.57
C ALA A 104 -4.03 -0.77 14.08
N GLU A 105 -3.97 -1.11 12.79
CA GLU A 105 -2.75 -1.65 12.17
C GLU A 105 -1.58 -0.68 12.29
N ILE A 106 -1.78 0.62 12.01
CA ILE A 106 -0.71 1.62 12.13
C ILE A 106 -0.31 1.84 13.59
N GLN A 107 -1.29 1.85 14.51
CA GLN A 107 -0.99 1.98 15.95
C GLN A 107 -0.13 0.83 16.47
N ALA A 108 -0.29 -0.38 15.93
CA ALA A 108 0.54 -1.53 16.31
C ALA A 108 2.00 -1.46 15.78
N LEU A 109 2.30 -0.51 14.91
CA LEU A 109 3.66 -0.26 14.37
C LEU A 109 4.42 0.84 15.13
N LEU A 110 3.75 1.53 16.06
CA LEU A 110 4.31 2.54 16.95
C LEU A 110 4.75 1.91 18.28
#